data_AF-A0A3L6JA67-F1
#
_entry.id   AF-A0A3L6JA67-F1
#
_cell.length_a   1.000
_cell.length_b   1.000
_cell.length_c   1.000
_cell.angle_alpha   90.00
_cell.angle_beta   90.00
_cell.angle_gamma   90.00
#
_symmetry.space_group_name_H-M   'P 1'
#
loop_
_entity.id
_entity.type
_entity.pdbx_description
1 polymer ?
#
loop_
_entity_poly.entity_id
_entity_poly.type
_entity_poly.pdbx_seq_one_letter_code
_entity_poly.pdbx_strand_id
1 'polypeptide(L)'
;MPTSLSNKELHTLINIIDDCFKSELMPKEVEVLYKRMVRATKKITVQSAKSKGRGLQYWVCEKIGVILGVKFVQSDDLCPVHSREMGQSGSDIVLRTIEAQKKFPFTVECKSAETFELIKTIEQVRANQKDGTSWMIVHKRKALMEPIVILEWTSFENLLRGLK
;
A
#
# COMPACT_ATOMS: atom_id res chain seq x y z
N MET A 1 -14.09 0.10 20.55
CA MET A 1 -12.87 -0.37 19.83
C MET A 1 -11.68 -0.16 20.74
N PRO A 2 -10.69 -1.07 20.82
CA PRO A 2 -9.47 -0.76 21.54
C PRO A 2 -8.74 0.35 20.79
N THR A 3 -8.77 1.55 21.35
CA THR A 3 -8.00 2.70 20.87
C THR A 3 -6.53 2.40 21.12
N SER A 4 -5.76 2.19 20.05
CA SER A 4 -4.31 2.07 20.15
C SER A 4 -3.73 3.39 20.66
N LEU A 5 -2.79 3.32 21.60
CA LEU A 5 -2.05 4.49 22.08
C LEU A 5 -1.38 5.21 20.90
N SER A 6 -1.47 6.53 20.90
CA SER A 6 -0.72 7.40 20.00
C SER A 6 0.78 7.33 20.31
N ASN A 7 1.61 7.74 19.36
CA ASN A 7 3.06 7.82 19.58
C ASN A 7 3.41 8.75 20.76
N LYS A 8 2.66 9.85 20.95
CA LYS A 8 2.88 10.77 22.06
C LYS A 8 2.60 10.09 23.41
N GLU A 9 1.49 9.37 23.53
CA GLU A 9 1.15 8.62 24.75
C GLU A 9 2.16 7.51 25.03
N LEU A 10 2.62 6.79 24.00
CA LEU A 10 3.67 5.78 24.14
C LEU A 10 4.99 6.39 24.65
N HIS A 11 5.41 7.54 24.12
CA HIS A 11 6.61 8.23 24.60
C HIS A 11 6.47 8.68 26.06
N THR A 12 5.30 9.19 26.45
CA THR A 12 5.04 9.56 27.85
C THR A 12 5.18 8.35 28.78
N LEU A 13 4.58 7.20 28.41
CA LEU A 13 4.68 5.97 29.21
C LEU A 13 6.10 5.43 29.29
N ILE A 14 6.86 5.47 28.17
CA ILE A 14 8.26 5.07 28.14
C ILE A 14 9.08 5.90 29.12
N ASN A 15 8.93 7.23 29.10
CA ASN A 15 9.65 8.13 30.02
C ASN A 15 9.32 7.84 31.49
N ILE A 16 8.05 7.59 31.81
CA ILE A 16 7.64 7.23 33.18
C ILE A 16 8.33 5.94 33.63
N ILE A 17 8.37 4.91 32.78
CA ILE A 17 9.04 3.65 33.12
C ILE A 17 10.54 3.85 33.27
N ASP A 18 11.17 4.59 32.35
CA ASP A 18 12.59 4.93 32.44
C ASP A 18 12.90 5.66 33.76
N ASP A 19 12.03 6.58 34.19
CA ASP A 19 12.16 7.29 35.46
C ASP A 19 12.00 6.39 36.69
N CYS A 20 11.09 5.40 36.64
CA CYS A 20 10.86 4.45 37.72
C CYS A 20 12.03 3.47 37.90
N PHE A 21 12.73 3.08 36.83
CA PHE A 21 13.75 2.02 36.86
C PHE A 21 15.18 2.51 36.59
N LYS A 22 15.45 3.83 36.69
CA LYS A 22 16.74 4.50 36.40
C LYS A 22 18.01 3.73 36.80
N SER A 23 18.01 3.11 37.98
CA SER A 23 19.15 2.39 38.55
C SER A 23 18.76 1.02 39.13
N GLU A 24 17.54 0.57 38.87
CA GLU A 24 16.99 -0.67 39.42
C GLU A 24 16.77 -1.70 38.32
N LEU A 25 16.90 -2.98 38.66
CA LEU A 25 16.63 -4.05 37.72
C LEU A 25 15.12 -4.11 37.45
N MET A 26 14.74 -3.90 36.19
CA MET A 26 13.33 -3.93 35.81
C MET A 26 12.79 -5.38 35.83
N PRO A 27 11.60 -5.63 36.43
CA PRO A 27 10.96 -6.93 36.36
C PRO A 27 10.76 -7.39 34.92
N LYS A 28 10.91 -8.69 34.67
CA LYS A 28 10.93 -9.28 33.32
C LYS A 28 9.65 -8.98 32.54
N GLU A 29 8.50 -8.98 33.22
CA GLU A 29 7.18 -8.69 32.64
C GLU A 29 7.12 -7.24 32.14
N VAL A 30 7.65 -6.31 32.92
CA VAL A 30 7.74 -4.89 32.56
C VAL A 30 8.73 -4.70 31.42
N GLU A 31 9.87 -5.40 31.42
CA GLU A 31 10.87 -5.37 30.34
C GLU A 31 10.31 -5.78 28.99
N VAL A 32 9.49 -6.83 28.96
CA VAL A 32 8.82 -7.27 27.73
C VAL A 32 7.87 -6.19 27.20
N LEU A 33 7.06 -5.58 28.09
CA LEU A 33 6.13 -4.52 27.71
C LEU A 33 6.86 -3.26 27.24
N TYR A 34 7.87 -2.82 27.97
CA TYR A 34 8.73 -1.69 27.62
C TYR A 34 9.35 -1.87 26.23
N LYS A 35 9.98 -3.02 25.97
CA LYS A 35 10.55 -3.35 24.65
C LYS A 35 9.50 -3.30 23.55
N ARG A 36 8.26 -3.73 23.80
CA ARG A 36 7.16 -3.65 22.83
C ARG A 36 6.74 -2.22 22.56
N MET A 37 6.62 -1.38 23.59
CA MET A 37 6.28 0.04 23.43
C MET A 37 7.37 0.80 22.65
N VAL A 38 8.64 0.61 23.03
CA VAL A 38 9.79 1.21 22.32
C VAL A 38 9.85 0.76 20.87
N ARG A 39 9.50 -0.49 20.56
CA ARG A 39 9.40 -0.95 19.16
C ARG A 39 8.23 -0.31 18.41
N ALA A 40 7.10 -0.09 19.08
CA ALA A 40 5.92 0.50 18.48
C ALA A 40 6.13 1.98 18.10
N THR A 41 6.99 2.71 18.80
CA THR A 41 7.34 4.11 18.46
C THR A 41 8.34 4.21 17.30
N LYS A 42 9.04 3.11 16.95
CA LYS A 42 10.00 3.13 15.85
C LYS A 42 9.31 3.21 14.49
N LYS A 43 9.83 4.10 13.64
CA LYS A 43 9.46 4.16 12.22
C LYS A 43 9.82 2.83 11.54
N ILE A 44 8.95 2.37 10.65
CA ILE A 44 9.23 1.19 9.82
C ILE A 44 10.51 1.43 9.00
N THR A 45 11.30 0.38 8.80
CA THR A 45 12.48 0.47 7.95
C THR A 45 12.08 0.71 6.50
N VAL A 46 12.97 1.33 5.72
CA VAL A 46 12.76 1.54 4.28
C VAL A 46 12.48 0.21 3.57
N GLN A 47 13.17 -0.86 3.95
CA GLN A 47 12.97 -2.19 3.41
C GLN A 47 11.56 -2.72 3.71
N SER A 48 11.07 -2.62 4.95
CA SER A 48 9.72 -3.03 5.31
C SER A 48 8.66 -2.18 4.61
N ALA A 49 8.89 -0.87 4.44
CA ALA A 49 8.00 0.01 3.69
C ALA A 49 7.88 -0.41 2.22
N LYS A 50 9.01 -0.66 1.56
CA LYS A 50 9.06 -1.16 0.17
C LYS A 50 8.40 -2.53 0.03
N SER A 51 8.62 -3.42 1.00
CA SER A 51 7.99 -4.75 1.04
C SER A 51 6.46 -4.64 1.14
N LYS A 52 5.92 -3.76 1.99
CA LYS A 52 4.48 -3.48 2.07
C LYS A 52 3.92 -2.95 0.75
N GLY A 53 4.60 -2.00 0.12
CA GLY A 53 4.21 -1.47 -1.19
C GLY A 53 4.13 -2.57 -2.25
N ARG A 54 5.16 -3.40 -2.35
CA ARG A 54 5.19 -4.57 -3.26
C ARG A 54 4.08 -5.57 -2.97
N GLY A 55 3.79 -5.83 -1.69
CA GLY A 55 2.69 -6.70 -1.30
C GLY A 55 1.34 -6.20 -1.83
N LEU A 56 1.09 -4.89 -1.76
CA LEU A 56 -0.12 -4.29 -2.34
C LEU A 56 -0.13 -4.42 -3.87
N GLN A 57 1.01 -4.20 -4.54
CA GLN A 57 1.10 -4.34 -5.99
C GLN A 57 0.79 -5.77 -6.44
N TYR A 58 1.34 -6.79 -5.78
CA TYR A 58 1.05 -8.20 -6.08
C TYR A 58 -0.43 -8.52 -5.85
N TRP A 59 -1.01 -8.03 -4.75
CA TRP A 59 -2.45 -8.19 -4.51
C TRP A 59 -3.27 -7.57 -5.64
N VAL A 60 -2.91 -6.38 -6.15
CA VAL A 60 -3.60 -5.76 -7.29
C VAL A 60 -3.42 -6.59 -8.56
N CYS A 61 -2.22 -7.11 -8.84
CA CYS A 61 -1.99 -8.00 -9.96
C CYS A 61 -2.84 -9.26 -9.90
N GLU A 62 -2.99 -9.87 -8.71
CA GLU A 62 -3.88 -11.02 -8.51
C GLU A 62 -5.34 -10.67 -8.83
N LYS A 63 -5.83 -9.52 -8.36
CA LYS A 63 -7.21 -9.08 -8.65
C LYS A 63 -7.43 -8.81 -10.14
N ILE A 64 -6.46 -8.19 -10.82
CA ILE A 64 -6.50 -8.01 -12.26
C ILE A 64 -6.46 -9.37 -12.97
N GLY A 65 -5.62 -10.31 -12.50
CA GLY A 65 -5.58 -11.68 -13.03
C GLY A 65 -6.95 -12.34 -13.01
N VAL A 66 -7.68 -12.23 -11.89
CA VAL A 66 -9.08 -12.73 -11.78
C VAL A 66 -9.99 -12.09 -12.82
N ILE A 67 -9.93 -10.77 -13.02
CA ILE A 67 -10.71 -10.05 -14.05
C ILE A 67 -10.37 -10.55 -15.46
N LEU A 68 -9.10 -10.84 -15.71
CA LEU A 68 -8.61 -11.35 -16.99
C LEU A 68 -8.88 -12.84 -17.21
N GLY A 69 -9.29 -13.57 -16.17
CA GLY A 69 -9.47 -15.03 -16.20
C GLY A 69 -8.15 -15.81 -16.21
N VAL A 70 -7.07 -15.24 -15.64
CA VAL A 70 -5.74 -15.87 -15.59
C VAL A 70 -5.19 -15.90 -14.17
N LYS A 71 -4.30 -16.86 -13.90
CA LYS A 71 -3.54 -16.90 -12.64
C LYS A 71 -2.36 -15.94 -12.73
N PHE A 72 -2.25 -15.03 -11.77
CA PHE A 72 -1.07 -14.16 -11.66
C PHE A 72 0.15 -14.95 -11.18
N VAL A 73 1.27 -14.82 -11.90
CA VAL A 73 2.58 -15.36 -11.52
C VAL A 73 3.65 -14.33 -11.91
N GLN A 74 4.20 -13.60 -10.94
CA GLN A 74 5.15 -12.51 -11.20
C GLN A 74 6.40 -12.95 -11.99
N SER A 75 6.85 -14.20 -11.79
CA SER A 75 8.05 -14.76 -12.42
C SER A 75 7.81 -15.36 -13.81
N ASP A 76 6.56 -15.42 -14.27
CA ASP A 76 6.21 -15.93 -15.59
C ASP A 76 6.12 -14.77 -16.58
N ASP A 77 7.05 -14.69 -17.52
CA ASP A 77 7.10 -13.62 -18.53
C ASP A 77 5.89 -13.61 -19.48
N LEU A 78 5.17 -14.74 -19.58
CA LEU A 78 3.93 -14.83 -20.36
C LEU A 78 2.71 -14.34 -19.59
N CYS A 79 2.84 -14.05 -18.30
CA CYS A 79 1.74 -13.52 -17.50
C CYS A 79 1.32 -12.13 -18.05
N PRO A 80 0.03 -11.91 -18.35
CA PRO A 80 -0.40 -10.67 -18.99
C PRO A 80 -0.37 -9.46 -18.05
N VAL A 81 -0.19 -9.66 -16.74
CA VAL A 81 -0.11 -8.62 -15.71
C VAL A 81 1.10 -8.84 -14.80
N HIS A 82 1.86 -7.78 -14.55
CA HIS A 82 3.00 -7.77 -13.63
C HIS A 82 3.00 -6.54 -12.74
N SER A 83 3.60 -6.66 -11.56
CA SER A 83 4.12 -5.52 -10.82
C SER A 83 5.43 -5.07 -11.45
N ARG A 84 5.60 -3.76 -11.60
CA ARG A 84 6.82 -3.12 -12.11
C ARG A 84 8.00 -3.47 -11.22
N GLU A 85 9.13 -3.78 -11.84
CA GLU A 85 10.38 -3.99 -11.11
C GLU A 85 10.86 -2.70 -10.44
N MET A 86 11.50 -2.85 -9.29
CA MET A 86 12.02 -1.70 -8.55
C MET A 86 13.04 -0.93 -9.38
N GLY A 87 12.90 0.39 -9.42
CA GLY A 87 13.84 1.29 -10.08
C GLY A 87 13.52 1.55 -11.55
N GLN A 88 12.51 0.88 -12.13
CA GLN A 88 12.00 1.23 -13.44
C GLN A 88 10.99 2.38 -13.36
N SER A 89 10.99 3.25 -14.36
CA SER A 89 10.01 4.34 -14.49
C SER A 89 8.65 3.81 -14.96
N GLY A 90 7.58 4.56 -14.67
CA GLY A 90 6.20 4.27 -15.04
C GLY A 90 5.29 3.84 -13.88
N SER A 91 4.03 3.54 -14.18
CA SER A 91 3.01 2.97 -13.27
C SER A 91 3.42 1.69 -12.55
N ASP A 92 2.90 1.45 -11.35
CA ASP A 92 3.22 0.26 -10.56
C ASP A 92 2.79 -1.07 -11.20
N ILE A 93 1.72 -1.05 -12.01
CA ILE A 93 1.20 -2.23 -12.69
C ILE A 93 1.48 -2.15 -14.19
N VAL A 94 1.93 -3.26 -14.76
CA VAL A 94 2.25 -3.43 -16.19
C VAL A 94 1.32 -4.49 -16.78
N LEU A 95 0.53 -4.09 -17.79
CA LEU A 95 -0.26 -4.98 -18.61
C LEU A 95 0.47 -5.24 -19.93
N ARG A 96 0.87 -6.49 -20.18
CA ARG A 96 1.73 -6.87 -21.30
C ARG A 96 0.97 -7.11 -22.60
N THR A 97 -0.28 -7.57 -22.53
CA THR A 97 -1.07 -7.93 -23.72
C THR A 97 -2.08 -6.86 -24.07
N ILE A 98 -2.38 -6.71 -25.36
CA ILE A 98 -3.43 -5.80 -25.86
C ILE A 98 -4.79 -6.17 -25.27
N GLU A 99 -5.08 -7.47 -25.12
CA GLU A 99 -6.32 -7.94 -24.51
C GLU A 99 -6.44 -7.50 -23.05
N ALA A 100 -5.36 -7.63 -22.26
CA ALA A 100 -5.35 -7.18 -20.88
C ALA A 100 -5.56 -5.67 -20.76
N GLN A 101 -4.91 -4.89 -21.62
CA GLN A 101 -5.08 -3.44 -21.67
C GLN A 101 -6.51 -3.04 -22.05
N LYS A 102 -7.16 -3.77 -22.95
CA LYS A 102 -8.57 -3.53 -23.31
C LYS A 102 -9.54 -3.90 -22.19
N LYS A 103 -9.31 -5.03 -21.50
CA LYS A 103 -10.14 -5.51 -20.40
C LYS A 103 -9.96 -4.69 -19.11
N PHE A 104 -8.78 -4.12 -18.91
CA PHE A 104 -8.46 -3.30 -17.73
C PHE A 104 -7.70 -2.02 -18.17
N PRO A 105 -8.40 -1.02 -18.73
CA PRO A 105 -7.78 0.17 -19.34
C PRO A 105 -7.38 1.22 -18.30
N PHE A 106 -6.57 0.82 -17.32
CA PHE A 106 -6.12 1.70 -16.23
C PHE A 106 -4.60 1.76 -16.09
N THR A 107 -4.11 2.97 -15.85
CA THR A 107 -2.77 3.21 -15.29
C THR A 107 -2.89 3.20 -13.78
N VAL A 108 -2.25 2.24 -13.11
CA VAL A 108 -2.42 2.02 -11.67
C VAL A 108 -1.19 2.43 -10.87
N GLU A 109 -1.42 3.16 -9.78
CA GLU A 109 -0.44 3.48 -8.73
C GLU A 109 -0.91 2.89 -7.39
N CYS A 110 0.00 2.23 -6.65
CA CYS A 110 -0.29 1.53 -5.40
C CYS A 110 0.38 2.24 -4.22
N LYS A 111 -0.40 2.65 -3.21
CA LYS A 111 0.13 3.26 -1.98
C LYS A 111 -0.29 2.48 -0.74
N SER A 112 0.68 1.78 -0.12
CA SER A 112 0.52 1.12 1.18
C SER A 112 1.23 1.91 2.29
N ALA A 113 0.58 2.94 2.84
CA ALA A 113 1.16 3.80 3.86
C ALA A 113 0.09 4.32 4.84
N GLU A 114 0.47 4.54 6.10
CA GLU A 114 -0.47 5.11 7.10
C GLU A 114 -0.75 6.60 6.83
N THR A 115 0.27 7.32 6.32
CA THR A 115 0.16 8.69 5.80
C THR A 115 0.08 8.64 4.28
N PHE A 116 -0.87 9.39 3.70
CA PHE A 116 -1.13 9.37 2.26
C PHE A 116 -1.26 10.79 1.72
N GLU A 117 -0.30 11.19 0.88
CA GLU A 117 -0.32 12.46 0.13
C GLU A 117 -1.07 12.25 -1.19
N LEU A 118 -2.38 12.50 -1.18
CA LEU A 118 -3.25 12.24 -2.32
C LEU A 118 -2.84 13.03 -3.56
N ILE A 119 -2.64 14.35 -3.46
CA ILE A 119 -2.34 15.21 -4.61
C ILE A 119 -1.06 14.79 -5.31
N LYS A 120 0.02 14.57 -4.56
CA LYS A 120 1.29 14.08 -5.09
C LYS A 120 1.17 12.71 -5.76
N THR A 121 0.33 11.84 -5.21
CA THR A 121 0.07 10.52 -5.82
C THR A 121 -0.71 10.66 -7.13
N ILE A 122 -1.66 11.60 -7.21
CA ILE A 122 -2.40 11.93 -8.44
C ILE A 122 -1.43 12.45 -9.51
N GLU A 123 -0.53 13.36 -9.15
CA GLU A 123 0.50 13.86 -10.08
C GLU A 123 1.40 12.74 -10.59
N GLN A 124 1.83 11.83 -9.70
CA GLN A 124 2.67 10.69 -10.07
C GLN A 124 1.97 9.73 -11.03
N VAL A 125 0.70 9.38 -10.78
CA VAL A 125 -0.03 8.45 -11.66
C VAL A 125 -0.36 9.09 -13.00
N ARG A 126 -0.70 10.38 -13.03
CA ARG A 126 -0.95 11.14 -14.28
C ARG A 126 0.32 11.26 -15.13
N ALA A 127 1.47 11.54 -14.52
CA ALA A 127 2.74 11.62 -15.25
C ALA A 127 3.13 10.30 -15.92
N ASN A 128 2.65 9.17 -15.40
CA ASN A 128 2.90 7.83 -15.93
C ASN A 128 1.70 7.26 -16.70
N GLN A 129 0.63 8.05 -16.89
CA GLN A 129 -0.59 7.60 -17.52
C GLN A 129 -0.35 7.29 -18.99
N LYS A 130 -0.76 6.09 -19.39
CA LYS A 130 -0.69 5.67 -20.79
C LYS A 130 -1.87 6.24 -21.56
N ASP A 131 -1.64 6.56 -22.82
CA ASP A 131 -2.68 7.03 -23.74
C ASP A 131 -3.86 6.05 -23.80
N GLY A 132 -5.07 6.59 -23.81
CA GLY A 132 -6.31 5.80 -23.87
C GLY A 132 -6.66 5.05 -22.57
N THR A 133 -5.94 5.27 -21.48
CA THR A 133 -6.28 4.71 -20.16
C THR A 133 -6.79 5.78 -19.20
N SER A 134 -7.58 5.40 -18.21
CA SER A 134 -7.85 6.22 -17.01
C SER A 134 -6.78 5.97 -15.96
N TRP A 135 -6.45 6.95 -15.11
CA TRP A 135 -5.61 6.69 -13.95
C TRP A 135 -6.43 6.11 -12.79
N MET A 136 -5.77 5.29 -11.96
CA MET A 136 -6.35 4.64 -10.80
C MET A 136 -5.32 4.60 -9.66
N ILE A 137 -5.74 4.94 -8.45
CA ILE A 137 -4.90 4.75 -7.25
C ILE A 137 -5.53 3.65 -6.41
N VAL A 138 -4.72 2.67 -6.02
CA VAL A 138 -5.08 1.67 -5.01
C VAL A 138 -4.38 2.01 -3.72
N HIS A 139 -5.16 2.28 -2.67
CA HIS A 139 -4.63 2.67 -1.37
C HIS A 139 -4.98 1.65 -0.29
N LYS A 140 -4.00 1.30 0.54
CA LYS A 140 -4.19 0.51 1.75
C LYS A 140 -3.46 1.14 2.93
N ARG A 141 -4.12 1.10 4.08
CA ARG A 141 -3.51 1.35 5.40
C ARG A 141 -4.10 0.39 6.43
N LYS A 142 -3.53 0.35 7.62
CA LYS A 142 -3.98 -0.58 8.67
C LYS A 142 -5.44 -0.39 9.07
N ALA A 143 -5.91 0.86 9.12
CA ALA A 143 -7.27 1.19 9.53
C ALA A 143 -8.35 0.81 8.51
N LEU A 144 -7.97 0.60 7.24
CA LEU A 144 -8.91 0.11 6.23
C LEU A 144 -9.00 -1.41 6.36
N MET A 145 -10.19 -2.00 6.24
CA MET A 145 -10.30 -3.47 6.17
C MET A 145 -9.72 -3.98 4.85
N GLU A 146 -10.21 -3.43 3.74
CA GLU A 146 -9.77 -3.76 2.38
C GLU A 146 -9.05 -2.58 1.70
N PRO A 147 -8.25 -2.83 0.65
CA PRO A 147 -7.75 -1.76 -0.20
C PRO A 147 -8.90 -0.98 -0.84
N ILE A 148 -8.76 0.33 -0.93
CA ILE A 148 -9.72 1.20 -1.61
C ILE A 148 -9.16 1.66 -2.94
N VAL A 149 -10.07 1.96 -3.86
CA VAL A 149 -9.74 2.50 -5.18
C VAL A 149 -10.18 3.96 -5.24
N ILE A 150 -9.30 4.81 -5.76
CA ILE A 150 -9.56 6.23 -6.01
C ILE A 150 -9.49 6.46 -7.51
N LEU A 151 -10.55 7.04 -8.05
CA LEU A 151 -10.72 7.38 -9.45
C LEU A 151 -11.19 8.82 -9.57
N GLU A 152 -10.92 9.41 -10.74
CA GLU A 152 -11.66 10.57 -11.20
C GLU A 152 -13.15 10.26 -11.34
N TRP A 153 -14.00 11.25 -11.04
CA TRP A 153 -15.44 11.11 -11.19
C TRP A 153 -15.85 10.73 -12.61
N THR A 154 -15.25 11.37 -13.62
CA THR A 154 -15.49 11.06 -15.05
C THR A 154 -15.10 9.63 -15.41
N SER A 155 -13.98 9.13 -14.89
CA SER A 155 -13.55 7.75 -15.08
C SER A 155 -14.54 6.77 -14.43
N PHE A 156 -15.04 7.09 -13.24
CA PHE A 156 -16.08 6.32 -12.57
C PHE A 156 -17.41 6.32 -13.35
N GLU A 157 -17.86 7.47 -13.85
CA GLU A 157 -19.06 7.55 -14.70
C GLU A 157 -18.94 6.72 -15.98
N ASN A 158 -17.78 6.77 -16.64
CA ASN A 158 -17.52 5.98 -17.84
C ASN A 158 -17.60 4.48 -17.56
N LEU A 159 -17.10 4.01 -16.40
CA LEU A 159 -17.25 2.63 -15.99
C LEU A 159 -18.73 2.24 -15.84
N LEU A 160 -19.54 3.07 -15.17
CA LEU A 160 -20.97 2.80 -15.01
C LEU A 160 -21.73 2.74 -16.35
N ARG A 161 -21.32 3.55 -17.34
CA ARG A 161 -21.93 3.55 -18.67
C ARG A 161 -21.57 2.30 -19.47
N GLY A 162 -20.35 1.78 -19.31
CA GLY A 162 -19.89 0.55 -19.97
C GLY A 162 -20.39 -0.75 -19.31
N LEU A 163 -21.03 -0.67 -18.14
CA LEU A 163 -21.69 -1.79 -17.46
C LEU A 163 -23.14 -2.00 -17.92
N LYS A 164 -23.65 -1.18 -18.85
CA LYS A 164 -24.98 -1.31 -19.46
C LYS A 164 -24.94 -2.11 -20.75
#